data_AF-A0A1A0MU63-F1
#
_entry.id   AF-A0A1A0MU63-F1
#
_cell.length_a   1.000
_cell.length_b   1.000
_cell.length_c   1.000
_cell.angle_alpha   90.00
_cell.angle_beta   90.00
_cell.angle_gamma   90.00
#
_symmetry.space_group_name_H-M   'P 1'
#
loop_
_entity.id
_entity.type
_entity.pdbx_description
1 polymer ?
#
loop_
_entity_poly.entity_id
_entity_poly.type
_entity_poly.pdbx_seq_one_letter_code
_entity_poly.pdbx_strand_id
1 'polypeptide(L)'
;MAHRKKSRSRTAGHVAASLTGAAPTPTLLHSVDSPPASREGSIWCRRRVLLLNSTYEPLTALPMRRAVVMLMCGKADVVHADPSGPVIHSATRSVTVPSVIRLRSYVRVPYRARIPMTRAALMHRDRFRCAYCGSKADTVDHVVPRSRGGGHTWENCVAACSPCNHRKADRLLTELGWTLRSTPARPKGQHWRLLSTVKELDPAWVRYLGEGAA
;
A
#
# COMPACT_ATOMS: atom_id res chain seq x y z
N MET A 1 -42.55 2.13 43.98
CA MET A 1 -41.30 1.60 44.57
C MET A 1 -40.12 2.46 44.05
N ALA A 2 -39.98 3.73 44.42
CA ALA A 2 -39.39 4.22 45.67
C ALA A 2 -38.12 3.46 46.09
N HIS A 3 -36.93 4.01 45.81
CA HIS A 3 -36.14 4.70 46.84
C HIS A 3 -34.80 5.26 46.34
N ARG A 4 -34.75 6.58 46.42
CA ARG A 4 -33.60 7.47 46.51
C ARG A 4 -32.76 7.15 47.75
N LYS A 5 -31.43 7.27 47.69
CA LYS A 5 -30.61 7.69 48.85
C LYS A 5 -29.44 8.58 48.41
N LYS A 6 -29.51 9.81 48.91
CA LYS A 6 -28.44 10.82 48.99
C LYS A 6 -27.35 10.33 49.95
N SER A 7 -26.10 10.74 49.76
CA SER A 7 -25.21 11.03 50.88
C SER A 7 -24.61 12.42 50.71
N ARG A 8 -24.48 13.09 51.85
CA ARG A 8 -24.10 14.49 52.06
C ARG A 8 -22.67 14.51 52.63
N SER A 9 -21.87 15.43 52.11
CA SER A 9 -20.87 16.29 52.77
C SER A 9 -20.21 15.86 54.09
N ARG A 10 -18.87 16.01 54.16
CA ARG A 10 -18.22 16.66 55.30
C ARG A 10 -16.85 17.26 54.95
N THR A 11 -16.61 18.42 55.54
CA THR A 11 -15.52 19.39 55.44
C THR A 11 -14.37 19.14 56.41
N ALA A 12 -13.17 19.64 56.06
CA ALA A 12 -12.04 20.16 56.87
C ALA A 12 -10.74 19.89 56.10
N GLY A 13 -9.74 20.75 55.93
CA GLY A 13 -9.37 21.98 56.61
C GLY A 13 -7.87 21.92 56.95
N HIS A 14 -7.06 22.79 56.32
CA HIS A 14 -5.66 23.16 56.64
C HIS A 14 -4.57 22.08 56.43
N VAL A 15 -3.31 22.35 56.08
CA VAL A 15 -2.40 23.48 56.34
C VAL A 15 -1.38 23.59 55.19
N ALA A 16 -1.03 24.81 54.80
CA ALA A 16 0.09 25.12 53.91
C ALA A 16 1.41 25.11 54.69
N ALA A 17 2.44 24.46 54.14
CA ALA A 17 3.83 24.63 54.57
C ALA A 17 4.70 24.84 53.33
N SER A 18 5.11 26.10 53.14
CA SER A 18 6.12 26.52 52.18
C SER A 18 7.49 26.11 52.69
N LEU A 19 8.25 25.36 51.91
CA LEU A 19 9.70 25.31 52.03
C LEU A 19 10.35 25.52 50.66
N THR A 20 11.17 26.56 50.66
CA THR A 20 11.98 27.15 49.61
C THR A 20 13.04 26.18 49.08
N GLY A 21 13.07 25.99 47.76
CA GLY A 21 14.17 25.35 47.04
C GLY A 21 14.44 26.10 45.73
N ALA A 22 15.64 26.65 45.60
CA ALA A 22 16.06 27.47 44.47
C ALA A 22 16.00 26.72 43.14
N ALA A 23 15.37 27.33 42.13
CA ALA A 23 15.32 26.80 40.77
C ALA A 23 16.63 27.12 40.03
N PRO A 24 17.29 26.14 39.37
CA PRO A 24 18.38 26.44 38.45
C PRO A 24 17.84 27.04 37.15
N THR A 25 18.56 28.03 36.64
CA THR A 25 18.36 28.71 35.35
C THR A 25 18.25 27.71 34.21
N PRO A 26 17.22 27.78 33.32
CA PRO A 26 17.20 26.95 32.14
C PRO A 26 18.23 27.48 31.14
N THR A 27 19.25 26.69 30.88
CA THR A 27 20.18 26.91 29.76
C THR A 27 19.39 26.84 28.46
N LEU A 28 19.34 27.94 27.72
CA LEU A 28 18.71 28.04 26.41
C LEU A 28 19.37 27.03 25.45
N LEU A 29 18.68 25.92 25.18
CA LEU A 29 18.96 25.07 24.02
C LEU A 29 18.64 25.90 22.78
N HIS A 30 19.65 26.15 21.95
CA HIS A 30 19.48 26.73 20.62
C HIS A 30 18.45 25.88 19.84
N SER A 31 17.31 26.50 19.55
CA SER A 31 16.33 25.95 18.60
C SER A 31 17.02 25.86 17.23
N VAL A 32 17.25 24.65 16.75
CA VAL A 32 17.64 24.43 15.36
C VAL A 32 16.38 24.66 14.54
N ASP A 33 16.31 25.84 13.93
CA ASP A 33 15.22 26.24 13.04
C ASP A 33 15.15 25.22 11.89
N SER A 34 14.18 24.31 11.98
CA SER A 34 13.94 23.31 10.95
C SER A 34 13.10 23.96 9.86
N PRO A 35 13.56 24.01 8.60
CA PRO A 35 12.77 24.60 7.53
C PRO A 35 11.45 23.84 7.36
N PRO A 36 10.38 24.50 6.89
CA PRO A 36 9.06 23.90 6.80
C PRO A 36 9.12 22.70 5.86
N ALA A 37 8.88 21.50 6.40
CA ALA A 37 8.78 20.28 5.63
C ALA A 37 7.71 20.47 4.55
N SER A 38 8.16 20.55 3.29
CA SER A 38 7.27 20.52 2.13
C SER A 38 6.38 19.28 2.23
N ARG A 39 5.14 19.39 1.77
CA ARG A 39 4.13 18.30 1.80
C ARG A 39 4.48 17.14 0.82
N GLU A 40 5.76 16.90 0.55
CA GLU A 40 6.26 15.65 -0.03
C GLU A 40 6.05 14.53 0.99
N GLY A 41 5.09 13.65 0.72
CA GLY A 41 4.91 12.47 1.56
C GLY A 41 6.24 11.71 1.72
N SER A 42 6.62 11.45 2.97
CA SER A 42 7.80 10.69 3.39
C SER A 42 8.23 9.61 2.38
N ILE A 43 9.46 9.72 1.86
CA ILE A 43 10.06 8.78 0.88
C ILE A 43 9.95 7.31 1.32
N TRP A 44 9.89 7.10 2.63
CA TRP A 44 9.76 5.81 3.29
C TRP A 44 8.45 5.09 2.97
N CYS A 45 7.38 5.83 2.69
CA CYS A 45 6.03 5.30 2.47
C CYS A 45 5.64 5.25 0.99
N ARG A 46 6.08 6.20 0.17
CA ARG A 46 5.68 6.29 -1.25
C ARG A 46 6.51 5.38 -2.17
N ARG A 47 7.83 5.29 -1.94
CA ARG A 47 8.72 4.61 -2.88
C ARG A 47 8.76 3.11 -2.63
N ARG A 48 8.60 2.36 -3.72
CA ARG A 48 8.80 0.91 -3.78
C ARG A 48 10.17 0.63 -4.39
N VAL A 49 10.77 -0.49 -4.02
CA VAL A 49 12.07 -0.96 -4.52
C VAL A 49 11.87 -2.36 -5.08
N LEU A 50 12.32 -2.62 -6.30
CA LEU A 50 12.19 -3.94 -6.92
C LEU A 50 13.24 -4.87 -6.32
N LEU A 51 12.78 -6.00 -5.78
CA LEU A 51 13.64 -7.09 -5.31
C LEU A 51 13.78 -8.13 -6.41
N LEU A 52 15.02 -8.38 -6.80
CA LEU A 52 15.41 -9.45 -7.70
C LEU A 52 15.99 -10.64 -6.93
N ASN A 53 15.84 -11.83 -7.51
CA ASN A 53 16.58 -13.02 -7.11
C ASN A 53 18.06 -12.86 -7.49
N SER A 54 18.94 -13.73 -6.98
CA SER A 54 20.35 -13.71 -7.36
C SER A 54 20.58 -13.91 -8.88
N THR A 55 19.63 -14.55 -9.55
CA THR A 55 19.53 -14.77 -11.00
C THR A 55 18.91 -13.59 -11.78
N TYR A 56 18.66 -12.44 -11.15
CA TYR A 56 18.01 -11.25 -11.73
C TYR A 56 16.52 -11.40 -12.09
N GLU A 57 15.89 -12.53 -11.75
CA GLU A 57 14.45 -12.71 -11.87
C GLU A 57 13.71 -11.83 -10.84
N PRO A 58 12.69 -11.05 -11.21
CA PRO A 58 11.98 -10.20 -10.26
C PRO A 58 11.10 -11.03 -9.30
N LEU A 59 11.22 -10.74 -8.01
CA LEU A 59 10.50 -11.45 -6.95
C LEU A 59 9.30 -10.65 -6.44
N THR A 60 9.55 -9.42 -5.97
CA THR A 60 8.52 -8.58 -5.38
C THR A 60 8.92 -7.10 -5.35
N ALA A 61 7.98 -6.19 -5.10
CA ALA A 61 8.23 -4.76 -4.86
C ALA A 61 8.11 -4.48 -3.36
N LEU A 62 9.22 -4.08 -2.73
CA LEU A 62 9.29 -3.87 -1.29
C LEU A 62 9.09 -2.39 -0.93
N PRO A 63 8.58 -2.08 0.28
CA PRO A 63 8.71 -0.73 0.85
C PRO A 63 10.18 -0.34 1.02
N MET A 64 10.50 0.93 0.80
CA MET A 64 11.86 1.50 0.94
C MET A 64 12.56 1.07 2.23
N ARG A 65 11.87 1.20 3.38
CA ARG A 65 12.42 0.82 4.69
C ARG A 65 12.92 -0.63 4.73
N ARG A 66 12.17 -1.57 4.14
CA ARG A 66 12.56 -2.99 4.13
C ARG A 66 13.76 -3.23 3.21
N ALA A 67 13.82 -2.54 2.06
CA ALA A 67 14.96 -2.61 1.16
C ALA A 67 16.25 -2.12 1.84
N VAL A 68 16.19 -0.99 2.53
CA VAL A 68 17.35 -0.44 3.29
C VAL A 68 17.81 -1.42 4.37
N VAL A 69 16.90 -2.01 5.14
CA VAL A 69 17.25 -3.04 6.13
C VAL A 69 17.97 -4.22 5.48
N MET A 70 17.53 -4.67 4.31
CA MET A 70 18.19 -5.78 3.60
C MET A 70 19.62 -5.41 3.14
N LEU A 71 19.84 -4.19 2.69
CA LEU A 71 21.18 -3.68 2.33
C LEU A 71 22.09 -3.60 3.57
N MET A 72 21.60 -3.02 4.67
CA MET A 72 22.39 -2.85 5.89
C MET A 72 22.79 -4.18 6.54
N CYS A 73 21.90 -5.17 6.49
CA CYS A 73 22.17 -6.53 6.95
C CYS A 73 22.99 -7.37 5.96
N GLY A 74 23.42 -6.82 4.82
CA GLY A 74 24.22 -7.54 3.82
C GLY A 74 23.49 -8.69 3.12
N LYS A 75 22.14 -8.65 3.07
CA LYS A 75 21.32 -9.69 2.42
C LYS A 75 21.12 -9.44 0.93
N ALA A 76 21.27 -8.19 0.50
CA ALA A 76 21.05 -7.76 -0.86
C ALA A 76 22.08 -6.70 -1.27
N ASP A 77 22.29 -6.57 -2.56
CA ASP A 77 23.12 -5.54 -3.19
C ASP A 77 22.26 -4.60 -4.02
N VAL A 78 22.69 -3.34 -4.14
CA VAL A 78 22.06 -2.36 -5.03
C VAL A 78 22.45 -2.69 -6.46
N VAL A 79 21.45 -2.80 -7.35
CA VAL A 79 21.67 -2.94 -8.79
C VAL A 79 21.46 -1.61 -9.49
N HIS A 80 20.40 -0.89 -9.13
CA HIS A 80 20.11 0.44 -9.63
C HIS A 80 19.81 1.35 -8.45
N ALA A 81 20.56 2.44 -8.32
CA ALA A 81 20.25 3.55 -7.43
C ALA A 81 19.44 4.60 -8.20
N ASP A 82 18.62 5.38 -7.50
CA ASP A 82 18.05 6.60 -8.06
C ASP A 82 19.12 7.70 -8.02
N PRO A 83 19.68 8.13 -9.16
CA PRO A 83 20.75 9.14 -9.18
C PRO A 83 20.26 10.53 -8.75
N SER A 84 18.95 10.81 -8.83
CA SER A 84 18.35 12.05 -8.33
C SER A 84 17.68 11.88 -6.96
N GLY A 85 17.79 10.69 -6.37
CA GLY A 85 17.18 10.33 -5.11
C GLY A 85 17.95 10.90 -3.91
N PRO A 86 17.28 11.11 -2.77
CA PRO A 86 17.97 11.51 -1.55
C PRO A 86 18.94 10.43 -1.07
N VAL A 87 19.97 10.83 -0.33
CA VAL A 87 20.88 9.89 0.33
C VAL A 87 20.36 9.62 1.73
N ILE A 88 20.26 8.33 2.08
CA ILE A 88 19.87 7.87 3.41
C ILE A 88 21.14 7.73 4.24
N HIS A 89 21.17 8.38 5.40
CA HIS A 89 22.30 8.36 6.31
C HIS A 89 21.98 7.59 7.60
N SER A 90 22.98 6.90 8.12
CA SER A 90 23.09 6.47 9.50
C SER A 90 24.34 7.11 10.12
N ALA A 91 24.54 6.93 11.42
CA ALA A 91 25.74 7.44 12.10
C ALA A 91 27.06 6.96 11.48
N THR A 92 27.06 5.81 10.78
CA THR A 92 28.27 5.17 10.26
C THR A 92 28.22 4.85 8.77
N ARG A 93 27.09 5.07 8.09
CA ARG A 93 26.90 4.65 6.69
C ARG A 93 26.04 5.63 5.93
N SER A 94 26.27 5.73 4.62
CA SER A 94 25.38 6.40 3.68
C SER A 94 24.96 5.41 2.58
N VAL A 95 23.70 5.49 2.18
CA VAL A 95 23.12 4.64 1.13
C VAL A 95 22.29 5.52 0.22
N THR A 96 22.63 5.58 -1.06
CA THR A 96 21.77 6.22 -2.07
C THR A 96 20.45 5.47 -2.14
N VAL A 97 19.34 6.17 -2.35
CA VAL A 97 18.04 5.52 -2.45
C VAL A 97 18.07 4.44 -3.56
N PRO A 98 17.83 3.16 -3.22
CA PRO A 98 17.84 2.10 -4.21
C PRO A 98 16.52 2.11 -4.99
N SER A 99 16.60 1.90 -6.28
CA SER A 99 15.44 1.58 -7.14
C SER A 99 15.28 0.06 -7.30
N VAL A 100 16.40 -0.65 -7.47
CA VAL A 100 16.42 -2.10 -7.66
C VAL A 100 17.51 -2.71 -6.80
N ILE A 101 17.16 -3.76 -6.04
CA ILE A 101 18.09 -4.54 -5.23
C ILE A 101 18.03 -6.01 -5.63
N ARG A 102 19.14 -6.73 -5.44
CA ARG A 102 19.29 -8.15 -5.76
C ARG A 102 19.70 -8.93 -4.53
N LEU A 103 19.04 -10.07 -4.26
CA LEU A 103 19.49 -10.99 -3.22
C LEU A 103 20.87 -11.55 -3.51
N ARG A 104 21.69 -11.71 -2.47
CA ARG A 104 23.00 -12.37 -2.59
C ARG A 104 22.88 -13.89 -2.71
N SER A 105 21.86 -14.48 -2.10
CA SER A 105 21.57 -15.90 -2.18
C SER A 105 20.34 -16.16 -3.03
N TYR A 106 20.36 -17.29 -3.75
CA TYR A 106 19.22 -17.74 -4.53
C TYR A 106 18.08 -18.17 -3.61
N VAL A 107 16.87 -17.69 -3.90
CA VAL A 107 15.65 -18.17 -3.25
C VAL A 107 14.77 -18.84 -4.28
N ARG A 108 14.49 -20.13 -4.08
CA ARG A 108 13.46 -20.83 -4.83
C ARG A 108 12.11 -20.34 -4.34
N VAL A 109 11.31 -19.73 -5.22
CA VAL A 109 9.92 -19.39 -4.91
C VAL A 109 9.05 -20.57 -5.34
N PRO A 110 8.63 -21.45 -4.41
CA PRO A 110 7.78 -22.56 -4.75
C PRO A 110 6.41 -22.01 -5.14
N TYR A 111 5.86 -22.48 -6.27
CA TYR A 111 4.62 -22.01 -6.86
C TYR A 111 4.64 -20.54 -7.32
N ARG A 112 4.46 -20.32 -8.64
CA ARG A 112 3.94 -19.02 -9.14
C ARG A 112 2.54 -18.86 -8.56
N ALA A 113 2.47 -18.27 -7.38
CA ALA A 113 1.28 -18.17 -6.55
C ALA A 113 0.09 -17.74 -7.42
N ARG A 114 -1.04 -18.44 -7.26
CA ARG A 114 -2.31 -18.00 -7.85
C ARG A 114 -2.47 -16.52 -7.54
N ILE A 115 -2.61 -15.70 -8.58
CA ILE A 115 -2.73 -14.25 -8.43
C ILE A 115 -3.99 -14.00 -7.58
N PRO A 116 -3.85 -13.53 -6.32
CA PRO A 116 -5.00 -13.36 -5.47
C PRO A 116 -5.86 -12.24 -6.04
N MET A 117 -7.17 -12.49 -6.13
CA MET A 117 -8.12 -11.49 -6.60
C MET A 117 -8.44 -10.53 -5.46
N THR A 118 -7.63 -9.47 -5.35
CA THR A 118 -7.89 -8.35 -4.45
C THR A 118 -8.63 -7.23 -5.20
N ARG A 119 -9.34 -6.37 -4.48
CA ARG A 119 -10.01 -5.19 -5.09
C ARG A 119 -9.03 -4.34 -5.91
N ALA A 120 -7.85 -4.05 -5.36
CA ALA A 120 -6.85 -3.24 -6.05
C ALA A 120 -6.40 -3.90 -7.36
N ALA A 121 -6.17 -5.22 -7.31
CA ALA A 121 -5.77 -6.00 -8.46
C ALA A 121 -6.88 -6.03 -9.54
N LEU A 122 -8.13 -6.27 -9.15
CA LEU A 122 -9.27 -6.25 -10.07
C LEU A 122 -9.45 -4.88 -10.74
N MET A 123 -9.36 -3.80 -9.96
CA MET A 123 -9.45 -2.43 -10.47
C MET A 123 -8.34 -2.14 -11.48
N HIS A 124 -7.11 -2.59 -11.21
CA HIS A 124 -5.99 -2.42 -12.13
C HIS A 124 -6.17 -3.23 -13.42
N ARG A 125 -6.64 -4.49 -13.32
CA ARG A 125 -6.97 -5.33 -14.49
C ARG A 125 -7.93 -4.61 -15.44
N ASP A 126 -8.97 -4.01 -14.88
CA ASP A 126 -10.03 -3.33 -15.63
C ASP A 126 -9.71 -1.86 -15.91
N ARG A 127 -8.44 -1.44 -15.71
CA ARG A 127 -7.95 -0.07 -15.93
C ARG A 127 -8.79 1.02 -15.25
N PHE A 128 -9.37 0.70 -14.10
CA PHE A 128 -10.28 1.58 -13.36
C PHE A 128 -11.48 2.07 -14.20
N ARG A 129 -11.95 1.24 -15.15
CA ARG A 129 -13.10 1.51 -16.01
C ARG A 129 -14.24 0.55 -15.68
N CYS A 130 -15.46 1.07 -15.67
CA CYS A 130 -16.67 0.31 -15.43
C CYS A 130 -16.91 -0.66 -16.59
N ALA A 131 -17.06 -1.94 -16.30
CA ALA A 131 -17.26 -2.99 -17.30
C ALA A 131 -18.59 -2.83 -18.08
N TYR A 132 -19.54 -2.06 -17.54
CA TYR A 132 -20.84 -1.79 -18.16
C TYR A 132 -20.81 -0.51 -19.00
N CYS A 133 -20.65 0.66 -18.38
CA CYS A 133 -20.75 1.95 -19.08
C CYS A 133 -19.41 2.48 -19.61
N GLY A 134 -18.27 2.02 -19.10
CA GLY A 134 -16.94 2.54 -19.44
C GLY A 134 -16.48 3.74 -18.62
N SER A 135 -17.32 4.33 -17.77
CA SER A 135 -16.94 5.43 -16.88
C SER A 135 -15.94 4.98 -15.80
N LYS A 136 -15.42 5.91 -14.99
CA LYS A 136 -14.51 5.58 -13.87
C LYS A 136 -15.18 4.59 -12.90
N ALA A 137 -14.48 3.50 -12.58
CA ALA A 137 -14.92 2.51 -11.62
C ALA A 137 -14.43 2.83 -10.20
N ASP A 138 -15.25 2.48 -9.22
CA ASP A 138 -15.05 2.71 -7.80
C ASP A 138 -15.51 1.52 -6.93
N THR A 139 -16.29 0.59 -7.50
CA THR A 139 -16.83 -0.58 -6.84
C THR A 139 -16.49 -1.86 -7.60
N VAL A 140 -16.60 -3.00 -6.92
CA VAL A 140 -16.47 -4.32 -7.52
C VAL A 140 -17.86 -4.94 -7.59
N ASP A 141 -18.23 -5.46 -8.75
CA ASP A 141 -19.48 -6.17 -8.95
C ASP A 141 -19.25 -7.61 -9.43
N HIS A 142 -20.19 -8.50 -9.11
CA HIS A 142 -20.23 -9.86 -9.60
C HIS A 142 -21.19 -9.95 -10.79
N VAL A 143 -20.68 -10.30 -11.96
CA VAL A 143 -21.47 -10.45 -13.21
C VAL A 143 -22.68 -11.35 -12.99
N VAL A 144 -22.46 -12.52 -12.39
CA VAL A 144 -23.49 -13.34 -11.76
C VAL A 144 -23.52 -12.98 -10.27
N PRO A 145 -24.62 -12.42 -9.75
CA PRO A 145 -24.74 -12.05 -8.34
C PRO A 145 -24.55 -13.24 -7.39
N ARG A 146 -24.04 -12.98 -6.18
CA ARG A 146 -23.84 -14.03 -5.17
C ARG A 146 -25.13 -14.73 -4.77
N SER A 147 -26.24 -14.00 -4.72
CA SER A 147 -27.58 -14.55 -4.45
C SER A 147 -28.03 -15.57 -5.51
N ARG A 148 -27.44 -15.53 -6.71
CA ARG A 148 -27.70 -16.45 -7.83
C ARG A 148 -26.56 -17.46 -8.04
N GLY A 149 -25.74 -17.70 -7.01
CA GLY A 149 -24.67 -18.70 -7.06
C GLY A 149 -23.36 -18.22 -7.69
N GLY A 150 -23.22 -16.92 -8.00
CA GLY A 150 -21.99 -16.38 -8.55
C GLY A 150 -20.81 -16.41 -7.57
N GLY A 151 -19.69 -17.00 -7.98
CA GLY A 151 -18.46 -17.07 -7.18
C GLY A 151 -17.63 -15.78 -7.18
N HIS A 152 -16.79 -15.60 -6.17
CA HIS A 152 -15.83 -14.48 -6.09
C HIS A 152 -14.53 -14.84 -6.83
N THR A 153 -14.59 -14.85 -8.17
CA THR A 153 -13.51 -15.28 -9.07
C THR A 153 -13.14 -14.19 -10.09
N TRP A 154 -11.99 -14.35 -10.76
CA TRP A 154 -11.58 -13.40 -11.81
C TRP A 154 -12.56 -13.36 -12.98
N GLU A 155 -13.19 -14.48 -13.28
CA GLU A 155 -14.11 -14.67 -14.40
C GLU A 155 -15.51 -14.10 -14.10
N ASN A 156 -15.83 -13.86 -12.83
CA ASN A 156 -17.14 -13.35 -12.40
C ASN A 156 -17.08 -11.94 -11.82
N CYS A 157 -15.95 -11.48 -11.30
CA CYS A 157 -15.83 -10.14 -10.73
C CYS A 157 -15.32 -9.12 -11.76
N VAL A 158 -15.89 -7.92 -11.74
CA VAL A 158 -15.52 -6.79 -12.61
C VAL A 158 -15.49 -5.47 -11.83
N ALA A 159 -14.71 -4.52 -12.32
CA ALA A 159 -14.79 -3.14 -11.86
C ALA A 159 -16.07 -2.48 -12.38
N ALA A 160 -16.81 -1.81 -11.50
CA ALA A 160 -18.05 -1.13 -11.81
C ALA A 160 -18.05 0.29 -11.19
N CYS A 161 -18.85 1.19 -11.75
CA CYS A 161 -19.18 2.44 -11.08
C CYS A 161 -20.39 2.23 -10.16
N SER A 162 -20.45 2.98 -9.07
CA SER A 162 -21.54 2.89 -8.08
C SER A 162 -22.95 2.97 -8.70
N PRO A 163 -23.25 3.85 -9.68
CA PRO A 163 -24.57 3.90 -10.32
C PRO A 163 -24.94 2.63 -11.08
N CYS A 164 -24.02 2.09 -11.89
CA CYS A 164 -24.27 0.84 -12.62
C CYS A 164 -24.39 -0.35 -11.67
N ASN A 165 -23.54 -0.41 -10.64
CA ASN A 165 -23.59 -1.47 -9.65
C ASN A 165 -24.93 -1.48 -8.90
N HIS A 166 -25.42 -0.31 -8.46
CA HIS A 166 -26.75 -0.19 -7.84
C HIS A 166 -27.88 -0.55 -8.81
N ARG A 167 -27.81 -0.10 -10.07
CA ARG A 167 -28.80 -0.44 -11.08
C ARG A 167 -28.77 -1.92 -11.44
N LYS A 168 -27.64 -2.60 -11.32
CA LYS A 168 -27.60 -4.04 -11.56
C LYS A 168 -28.16 -4.82 -10.39
N ALA A 169 -27.73 -4.49 -9.16
CA ALA A 169 -28.12 -5.20 -7.95
C ALA A 169 -27.96 -6.73 -8.10
N ASP A 170 -29.01 -7.49 -7.84
CA ASP A 170 -29.07 -8.95 -7.91
C ASP A 170 -29.59 -9.50 -9.25
N ARG A 171 -29.66 -8.65 -10.28
CA ARG A 171 -30.06 -9.04 -11.64
C ARG A 171 -28.90 -9.58 -12.46
N LEU A 172 -29.24 -10.51 -13.35
CA LEU A 172 -28.36 -10.99 -14.41
C LEU A 172 -28.28 -9.96 -15.54
N LEU A 173 -27.19 -9.99 -16.30
CA LEU A 173 -27.03 -9.08 -17.44
C LEU A 173 -28.10 -9.30 -18.51
N THR A 174 -28.54 -10.54 -18.70
CA THR A 174 -29.62 -10.91 -19.63
C THR A 174 -30.96 -10.26 -19.26
N GLU A 175 -31.28 -10.15 -17.97
CA GLU A 175 -32.51 -9.50 -17.48
C GLU A 175 -32.51 -7.99 -17.72
N LEU A 176 -31.32 -7.39 -17.81
CA LEU A 176 -31.14 -5.96 -18.07
C LEU A 176 -30.94 -5.64 -19.56
N GLY A 177 -30.78 -6.67 -20.41
CA GLY A 177 -30.31 -6.49 -21.79
C GLY A 177 -28.90 -5.90 -21.88
N TRP A 178 -28.07 -6.10 -20.85
CA TRP A 178 -26.71 -5.57 -20.79
C TRP A 178 -25.71 -6.58 -21.36
N THR A 179 -24.65 -6.05 -21.95
CA THR A 179 -23.49 -6.82 -22.38
C THR A 179 -22.23 -6.26 -21.73
N LEU A 180 -21.28 -7.12 -21.41
CA LEU A 180 -19.98 -6.68 -20.94
C LEU A 180 -19.18 -6.11 -22.11
N ARG A 181 -18.41 -5.04 -21.83
CA ARG A 181 -17.47 -4.47 -22.80
C ARG A 181 -16.25 -5.36 -23.04
N SER A 182 -15.91 -6.23 -22.09
CA SER A 182 -14.81 -7.18 -22.17
C SER A 182 -15.11 -8.42 -21.35
N THR A 183 -14.74 -9.59 -21.84
CA THR A 183 -14.88 -10.84 -21.09
C THR A 183 -13.92 -10.85 -19.89
N PRO A 184 -14.42 -10.99 -18.65
CA PRO A 184 -13.57 -11.05 -17.47
C PRO A 184 -12.73 -12.32 -17.52
N ALA A 185 -11.42 -12.14 -17.44
CA ALA A 185 -10.49 -13.26 -17.41
C ALA A 185 -9.46 -13.03 -16.30
N ARG A 186 -8.85 -14.12 -15.86
CA ARG A 186 -7.68 -14.03 -14.98
C ARG A 186 -6.53 -13.36 -15.73
N PRO A 187 -5.86 -12.36 -15.13
CA PRO A 187 -4.69 -11.74 -15.73
C PRO A 187 -3.57 -12.78 -15.93
N LYS A 188 -2.89 -12.67 -17.07
CA LYS A 188 -1.73 -13.49 -17.44
C LYS A 188 -0.45 -12.68 -17.24
N GLY A 189 0.67 -13.37 -17.06
CA GLY A 189 1.99 -12.74 -16.89
C GLY A 189 2.62 -13.04 -15.52
N GLN A 190 3.91 -13.39 -15.54
CA GLN A 190 4.66 -13.81 -14.35
C GLN A 190 4.74 -12.69 -13.30
N HIS A 191 4.72 -11.43 -13.75
CA HIS A 191 4.92 -10.25 -12.92
C HIS A 191 3.66 -9.43 -12.70
N TRP A 192 2.49 -9.89 -13.15
CA TRP A 192 1.25 -9.11 -13.00
C TRP A 192 0.93 -8.78 -11.53
N ARG A 193 1.28 -9.69 -10.60
CA ARG A 193 1.17 -9.44 -9.15
C ARG A 193 1.95 -8.20 -8.72
N LEU A 194 3.13 -7.98 -9.29
CA LEU A 194 3.96 -6.80 -9.03
C LEU A 194 3.27 -5.54 -9.54
N LEU A 195 2.91 -5.56 -10.82
CA LEU A 195 2.30 -4.43 -11.53
C LEU A 195 0.99 -3.98 -10.86
N SER A 196 0.16 -4.93 -10.42
CA SER A 196 -1.12 -4.63 -9.75
C SER A 196 -1.01 -3.87 -8.43
N THR A 197 0.18 -3.83 -7.81
CA THR A 197 0.41 -3.19 -6.50
C THR A 197 1.21 -1.90 -6.59
N VAL A 198 1.74 -1.58 -7.76
CA VAL A 198 2.67 -0.46 -7.98
C VAL A 198 1.99 0.54 -8.91
N LYS A 199 1.69 1.72 -8.39
CA LYS A 199 1.00 2.78 -9.16
C LYS A 199 1.94 3.49 -10.14
N GLU A 200 3.20 3.61 -9.78
CA GLU A 200 4.24 4.31 -10.52
C GLU A 200 5.42 3.35 -10.66
N LEU A 201 5.69 2.91 -11.88
CA LEU A 201 6.82 2.05 -12.18
C LEU A 201 8.02 2.92 -12.46
N ASP A 202 9.10 2.68 -11.72
CA ASP A 202 10.38 3.31 -12.02
C ASP A 202 10.87 2.76 -13.39
N PRO A 203 11.30 3.63 -14.33
CA PRO A 203 11.80 3.21 -15.63
C PRO A 203 12.90 2.14 -15.56
N ALA A 204 13.72 2.14 -14.49
CA ALA A 204 14.76 1.14 -14.28
C ALA A 204 14.21 -0.29 -14.13
N TRP A 205 12.92 -0.45 -13.84
CA TRP A 205 12.28 -1.75 -13.61
C TRP A 205 11.86 -2.44 -14.90
N VAL A 206 11.60 -1.67 -15.96
CA VAL A 206 11.05 -2.17 -17.23
C VAL A 206 11.88 -3.33 -17.78
N ARG A 207 13.20 -3.22 -17.69
CA ARG A 207 14.16 -4.24 -18.16
C ARG A 207 14.06 -5.59 -17.46
N TYR A 208 13.43 -5.66 -16.28
CA TYR A 208 13.27 -6.88 -15.50
C TYR A 208 11.86 -7.45 -15.57
N LEU A 209 10.86 -6.61 -15.87
CA LEU A 209 9.45 -7.00 -15.81
C LEU A 209 8.91 -7.57 -17.14
N GLY A 210 9.65 -7.44 -18.25
CA GLY A 210 9.27 -7.94 -19.58
C GLY A 210 8.20 -7.08 -20.27
N GLU A 211 7.91 -7.38 -21.54
CA GLU A 211 6.84 -6.72 -22.30
C GLU A 211 5.47 -6.93 -21.62
N GLY A 212 4.83 -5.83 -21.21
CA GLY A 212 3.58 -5.83 -20.44
C GLY A 212 3.64 -5.03 -19.14
N ALA A 213 4.77 -4.39 -18.83
CA ALA A 213 4.94 -3.46 -17.71
C ALA A 213 4.65 -1.98 -18.06
N ALA A 214 4.16 -1.69 -19.28
CA ALA A 214 3.79 -0.36 -19.74
C ALA A 214 2.28 -0.25 -19.94
#